data_AF-A0A7X4FCJ4-F1
#
_entry.id   AF-A0A7X4FCJ4-F1
#
_cell.length_a   1.000
_cell.length_b   1.000
_cell.length_c   1.000
_cell.angle_alpha   90.00
_cell.angle_beta   90.00
_cell.angle_gamma   90.00
#
_symmetry.space_group_name_H-M   'P 1'
#
loop_
_entity.id
_entity.type
_entity.pdbx_description
1 polymer ?
#
loop_
_entity_poly.entity_id
_entity_poly.type
_entity_poly.pdbx_seq_one_letter_code
_entity_poly.pdbx_strand_id
1 'polypeptide(L)'
;MKKLGIGNLLISVLFLPYWGFAADTPTANRITLTLDSDANVVVKGFIAPIAYTGSNFHVEWDALANLRVAEPEKQYPTAVFQAFLPTEVGLRKGSGKTFLQRLQSLLRENPTSRGNGVSVGDLWEIEQDGLLALLRQLHPNPHLDMHINSGDSRGAWACLRAYNAEIAHIVFRVHAEFRLADGWFTPSQFTGHLVLNRPDEKVAFFQMYVPHGTLNFDVNRYHNDRRIFTTDAGFCPQIELRAGTETIIQDTQFSEAIPLSEAERILIRRFYKSQYINWVSVDAALEMARAEQKPIHIVSTNGPLTDEACGGSGKSLRAVALSDDKNIELLNDSFINTWVLNTDMKRLRDANTIDDLPPLTQIIVQGWKRLSPIDSLIISPELELMGRQPVNELPLRNKAKAYRLFLSEALAGKRPGVGESIPMPLSSSRGVVLDRIQPSVEVLDTFGYATAPQDATVIRIDTTAFENGGTLTIAIQVGRADLVGSFDLFPGDSALQTEGTPQNALAQAWGIQPRETGTITYRFDKGQVFQLRATGGWVNQEGGTNAFRARISVR
;
A
#
# COMPACT_ATOMS: atom_id res chain seq x y z
N MET A 1 -27.23 80.75 -1.96
CA MET A 1 -25.94 81.50 -2.02
C MET A 1 -25.00 80.87 -0.99
N LYS A 2 -23.77 80.39 -1.22
CA LYS A 2 -22.86 80.29 -2.37
C LYS A 2 -21.97 79.03 -2.15
N LYS A 3 -21.77 78.28 -3.24
CA LYS A 3 -20.60 77.51 -3.72
C LYS A 3 -19.92 76.38 -2.91
N LEU A 4 -20.17 75.16 -3.40
CA LEU A 4 -19.28 74.08 -3.86
C LEU A 4 -17.75 74.18 -3.69
N GLY A 5 -17.16 73.04 -3.30
CA GLY A 5 -15.78 72.60 -3.62
C GLY A 5 -15.63 71.09 -3.37
N ILE A 6 -15.74 70.30 -4.43
CA ILE A 6 -15.68 68.83 -4.46
C ILE A 6 -14.21 68.37 -4.56
N GLY A 7 -13.86 67.32 -3.83
CA GLY A 7 -12.64 66.51 -4.04
C GLY A 7 -12.83 65.12 -3.44
N ASN A 8 -13.06 64.13 -4.31
CA ASN A 8 -13.38 62.73 -3.99
C ASN A 8 -12.26 62.03 -3.19
N LEU A 9 -12.61 61.42 -2.05
CA LEU A 9 -11.81 60.39 -1.39
C LEU A 9 -12.47 59.03 -1.66
N LEU A 10 -11.86 58.24 -2.55
CA LEU A 10 -12.30 56.89 -2.84
C LEU A 10 -11.94 55.95 -1.70
N ILE A 11 -12.95 55.21 -1.24
CA ILE A 11 -12.85 54.12 -0.26
C ILE A 11 -12.09 52.94 -0.90
N SER A 12 -11.05 52.47 -0.23
CA SER A 12 -10.47 51.13 -0.44
C SER A 12 -10.25 50.51 0.92
N VAL A 13 -11.15 49.60 1.29
CA VAL A 13 -11.07 48.77 2.48
C VAL A 13 -10.01 47.68 2.22
N LEU A 14 -8.81 47.87 2.76
CA LEU A 14 -7.83 46.80 2.91
C LEU A 14 -8.03 46.17 4.29
N PHE A 15 -8.59 44.95 4.31
CA PHE A 15 -8.48 44.05 5.45
C PHE A 15 -7.00 43.66 5.61
N LEU A 16 -6.34 44.22 6.63
CA LEU A 16 -5.06 43.73 7.15
C LEU A 16 -5.33 42.57 8.11
N PRO A 17 -4.80 41.36 7.89
CA PRO A 17 -4.75 40.36 8.96
C PRO A 17 -3.50 40.59 9.82
N TYR A 18 -3.74 40.92 11.08
CA TYR A 18 -3.03 40.42 12.25
C TYR A 18 -1.56 40.02 12.05
N TRP A 19 -0.65 40.95 12.34
CA TRP A 19 0.68 40.60 12.82
C TRP A 19 0.56 40.10 14.27
N GLY A 20 0.27 38.81 14.41
CA GLY A 20 0.50 38.10 15.66
C GLY A 20 2.00 37.98 15.86
N PHE A 21 2.47 38.43 17.02
CA PHE A 21 3.82 38.21 17.52
C PHE A 21 4.24 36.75 17.25
N ALA A 22 5.34 36.59 16.52
CA ALA A 22 6.04 35.32 16.44
C ALA A 22 6.39 34.92 17.87
N ALA A 23 5.78 33.84 18.36
CA ALA A 23 6.26 33.17 19.54
C ALA A 23 7.71 32.76 19.24
N ASP A 24 8.65 33.24 20.06
CA ASP A 24 10.00 32.73 20.10
C ASP A 24 9.95 31.21 20.25
N THR A 25 10.27 30.49 19.18
CA THR A 25 10.53 29.05 19.26
C THR A 25 11.69 28.88 20.23
N PRO A 26 11.59 28.01 21.26
CA PRO A 26 12.71 27.76 22.14
C PRO A 26 13.91 27.35 21.30
N THR A 27 15.06 27.99 21.51
CA THR A 27 16.33 27.54 20.92
C THR A 27 16.51 26.08 21.29
N ALA A 28 16.35 25.18 20.32
CA ALA A 28 16.52 23.75 20.53
C ALA A 28 17.91 23.50 21.13
N ASN A 29 17.99 22.72 22.20
CA ASN A 29 19.25 22.41 22.87
C ASN A 29 20.12 21.60 21.90
N ARG A 30 21.17 22.21 21.36
CA ARG A 30 22.10 21.56 20.43
C ARG A 30 23.20 20.87 21.22
N ILE A 31 23.53 19.63 20.84
CA ILE A 31 24.65 18.88 21.42
C ILE A 31 25.68 18.50 20.36
N THR A 32 26.95 18.44 20.76
CA THR A 32 28.01 17.84 19.94
C THR A 32 28.11 16.35 20.25
N LEU A 33 28.26 15.55 19.20
CA LEU A 33 28.47 14.11 19.29
C LEU A 33 29.93 13.81 18.92
N THR A 34 30.62 13.07 19.78
CA THR A 34 32.04 12.72 19.65
C THR A 34 32.26 11.24 19.95
N LEU A 35 33.35 10.71 19.39
CA LEU A 35 33.78 9.34 19.56
C LEU A 35 35.31 9.32 19.60
N ASP A 36 35.87 8.67 20.61
CA ASP A 36 37.31 8.44 20.78
C ASP A 36 37.83 7.53 19.65
N SER A 37 38.85 7.98 18.92
CA SER A 37 39.41 7.25 17.78
C SER A 37 40.18 6.00 18.16
N ASP A 38 40.61 5.86 19.42
CA ASP A 38 41.57 4.84 19.84
C ASP A 38 40.88 3.56 20.36
N ALA A 39 39.56 3.59 20.51
CA ALA A 39 38.77 2.44 20.92
C ALA A 39 38.42 1.51 19.75
N ASN A 40 38.14 0.24 20.07
CA ASN A 40 37.66 -0.76 19.12
C ASN A 40 36.32 -1.34 19.55
N VAL A 41 35.50 -1.73 18.58
CA VAL A 41 34.19 -2.33 18.78
C VAL A 41 34.16 -3.69 18.10
N VAL A 42 33.83 -4.74 18.85
CA VAL A 42 33.61 -6.08 18.30
C VAL A 42 32.17 -6.20 17.82
N VAL A 43 31.99 -6.38 16.51
CA VAL A 43 30.70 -6.49 15.85
C VAL A 43 30.46 -7.94 15.45
N LYS A 44 29.31 -8.48 15.83
CA LYS A 44 28.83 -9.80 15.41
C LYS A 44 27.86 -9.65 14.25
N GLY A 45 27.99 -10.48 13.24
CA GLY A 45 27.13 -10.50 12.06
C GLY A 45 26.36 -11.80 11.92
N PHE A 46 25.11 -11.68 11.47
CA PHE A 46 24.17 -12.78 11.34
C PHE A 46 23.43 -12.67 10.01
N ILE A 47 23.36 -13.79 9.28
CA ILE A 47 22.43 -13.98 8.16
C ILE A 47 21.83 -15.37 8.34
N ALA A 48 20.51 -15.45 8.60
CA ALA A 48 19.78 -16.70 8.65
C ALA A 48 19.53 -17.24 7.23
N PRO A 49 19.33 -18.56 7.07
CA PRO A 49 18.87 -19.11 5.80
C PRO A 49 17.60 -18.41 5.32
N ILE A 50 17.52 -18.16 4.01
CA ILE A 50 16.34 -17.56 3.39
C ILE A 50 15.15 -18.49 3.60
N ALA A 51 14.07 -17.98 4.21
CA ALA A 51 12.93 -18.80 4.60
C ALA A 51 12.06 -19.14 3.39
N TYR A 52 11.79 -18.16 2.54
CA TYR A 52 11.08 -18.37 1.27
C TYR A 52 11.33 -17.22 0.30
N THR A 53 11.01 -17.48 -0.97
CA THR A 53 10.82 -16.49 -2.02
C THR A 53 9.57 -16.86 -2.83
N GLY A 54 8.99 -15.89 -3.55
CA GLY A 54 7.75 -16.10 -4.30
C GLY A 54 7.83 -17.18 -5.38
N SER A 55 9.01 -17.38 -5.96
CA SER A 55 9.26 -18.35 -7.05
C SER A 55 10.33 -19.39 -6.71
N ASN A 56 10.50 -19.71 -5.41
CA ASN A 56 11.47 -20.73 -4.93
C ASN A 56 12.95 -20.49 -5.30
N PHE A 57 13.34 -19.26 -5.63
CA PHE A 57 14.74 -18.90 -5.87
C PHE A 57 15.66 -19.26 -4.70
N HIS A 58 15.18 -19.18 -3.46
CA HIS A 58 15.95 -19.62 -2.29
C HIS A 58 16.32 -21.11 -2.30
N VAL A 59 15.69 -21.94 -3.13
CA VAL A 59 16.04 -23.35 -3.34
C VAL A 59 16.81 -23.54 -4.65
N GLU A 60 16.38 -22.89 -5.73
CA GLU A 60 16.87 -23.13 -7.09
C GLU A 60 18.09 -22.27 -7.49
N TRP A 61 18.48 -21.32 -6.65
CA TRP A 61 19.58 -20.41 -6.91
C TRP A 61 20.66 -20.52 -5.83
N ASP A 62 21.74 -21.24 -6.15
CA ASP A 62 22.84 -21.54 -5.21
C ASP A 62 23.40 -20.31 -4.50
N ALA A 63 23.56 -19.17 -5.19
CA ALA A 63 24.12 -17.96 -4.57
C ALA A 63 23.19 -17.39 -3.49
N LEU A 64 21.87 -17.50 -3.66
CA LEU A 64 20.87 -17.04 -2.71
C LEU A 64 20.65 -18.07 -1.59
N ALA A 65 20.55 -19.36 -1.95
CA ALA A 65 20.39 -20.47 -1.01
C ALA A 65 21.54 -20.53 -0.01
N ASN A 66 22.75 -20.21 -0.46
CA ASN A 66 23.95 -20.14 0.35
C ASN A 66 24.31 -18.70 0.73
N LEU A 67 23.36 -17.76 0.85
CA LEU A 67 23.69 -16.43 1.39
C LEU A 67 23.99 -16.55 2.90
N ARG A 68 25.20 -16.18 3.31
CA ARG A 68 25.65 -16.17 4.71
C ARG A 68 26.53 -14.97 4.98
N VAL A 69 26.62 -14.59 6.26
CA VAL A 69 27.53 -13.55 6.73
C VAL A 69 28.96 -13.87 6.26
N ALA A 70 29.66 -12.86 5.76
CA ALA A 70 31.04 -13.03 5.28
C ALA A 70 32.01 -13.20 6.44
N GLU A 71 31.85 -12.39 7.49
CA GLU A 71 32.69 -12.42 8.70
C GLU A 71 31.78 -12.41 9.95
N PRO A 72 31.51 -13.57 10.59
CA PRO A 72 30.58 -13.67 11.72
C PRO A 72 30.93 -12.78 12.92
N GLU A 73 32.19 -12.48 13.11
CA GLU A 73 32.68 -11.57 14.15
C GLU A 73 33.87 -10.78 13.59
N LYS A 74 33.88 -9.48 13.82
CA LYS A 74 34.95 -8.59 13.37
C LYS A 74 35.14 -7.41 14.32
N GLN A 75 36.39 -7.08 14.57
CA GLN A 75 36.76 -5.90 15.33
C GLN A 75 36.94 -4.70 14.40
N TYR A 76 36.32 -3.58 14.75
CA TYR A 76 36.40 -2.33 14.01
C TYR A 76 36.95 -1.21 14.88
N PRO A 77 37.80 -0.33 14.35
CA PRO A 77 38.15 0.91 15.03
C PRO A 77 36.92 1.82 15.11
N THR A 78 36.84 2.62 16.16
CA THR A 78 35.71 3.53 16.38
C THR A 78 35.54 4.56 15.26
N ALA A 79 36.60 4.86 14.50
CA ALA A 79 36.56 5.66 13.27
C ALA A 79 35.51 5.17 12.24
N VAL A 80 35.20 3.87 12.21
CA VAL A 80 34.14 3.32 11.34
C VAL A 80 32.75 3.83 11.76
N PHE A 81 32.52 4.01 13.07
CA PHE A 81 31.26 4.51 13.62
C PHE A 81 31.17 6.03 13.59
N GLN A 82 32.30 6.75 13.47
CA GLN A 82 32.31 8.19 13.24
C GLN A 82 31.55 8.58 11.96
N ALA A 83 31.48 7.69 10.97
CA ALA A 83 30.69 7.89 9.75
C ALA A 83 29.19 8.13 10.02
N PHE A 84 28.67 7.71 11.18
CA PHE A 84 27.28 7.89 11.59
C PHE A 84 27.04 9.19 12.37
N LEU A 85 28.10 9.94 12.69
CA LEU A 85 28.00 11.22 13.39
C LEU A 85 27.81 12.38 12.40
N PRO A 86 27.17 13.48 12.83
CA PRO A 86 26.87 14.60 11.94
C PRO A 86 28.15 15.33 11.50
N THR A 87 28.38 15.38 10.19
CA THR A 87 29.37 16.29 9.58
C THR A 87 28.70 17.54 9.03
N GLU A 88 29.49 18.59 8.79
CA GLU A 88 28.94 19.85 8.27
C GLU A 88 28.26 19.62 6.90
N VAL A 89 28.89 18.81 6.06
CA VAL A 89 28.37 18.43 4.75
C VAL A 89 27.11 17.59 4.89
N GLY A 90 27.11 16.60 5.79
CA GLY A 90 25.94 15.75 6.04
C GLY A 90 24.72 16.54 6.52
N LEU A 91 24.91 17.47 7.45
CA LEU A 91 23.85 18.34 7.97
C LEU A 91 23.34 19.32 6.91
N ARG A 92 24.24 19.91 6.10
CA ARG A 92 23.84 20.78 4.98
C ARG A 92 22.88 20.07 4.03
N LYS A 93 23.17 18.81 3.70
CA LYS A 93 22.30 17.98 2.84
C LYS A 93 20.99 17.57 3.54
N GLY A 94 20.99 17.41 4.87
CA GLY A 94 19.80 17.05 5.64
C GLY A 94 18.81 18.19 5.86
N SER A 95 19.28 19.43 5.89
CA SER A 95 18.43 20.60 6.20
C SER A 95 17.30 20.89 5.20
N GLY A 96 17.35 20.37 3.96
CA GLY A 96 16.32 20.60 2.94
C GLY A 96 16.10 22.07 2.52
N LYS A 97 16.85 23.03 3.09
CA LYS A 97 16.66 24.47 2.91
C LYS A 97 17.02 24.91 1.48
N THR A 98 16.16 25.73 0.88
CA THR A 98 16.45 26.46 -0.36
C THR A 98 17.58 27.46 -0.17
N PHE A 99 18.24 27.90 -1.24
CA PHE A 99 19.35 28.87 -1.17
C PHE A 99 19.00 30.15 -0.38
N LEU A 100 17.76 30.65 -0.50
CA LEU A 100 17.31 31.86 0.22
C LEU A 100 17.11 31.63 1.72
N GLN A 101 16.58 30.47 2.12
CA GLN A 101 16.48 30.07 3.52
C GLN A 101 17.88 29.88 4.16
N ARG A 102 18.90 29.54 3.36
CA ARG A 102 20.32 29.46 3.78
C ARG A 102 20.92 30.83 4.05
N LEU A 103 20.63 31.82 3.19
CA LEU A 103 21.15 33.18 3.37
C LEU A 103 20.58 33.83 4.64
N GLN A 104 19.30 33.57 4.94
CA GLN A 104 18.65 34.10 6.14
C GLN A 104 19.14 33.46 7.45
N SER A 105 19.51 32.17 7.45
CA SER A 105 20.10 31.53 8.65
C SER A 105 21.55 31.94 8.88
N LEU A 106 22.33 32.10 7.81
CA LEU A 106 23.73 32.56 7.88
C LEU A 106 23.85 34.00 8.41
N LEU A 107 22.83 34.84 8.17
CA LEU A 107 22.78 36.19 8.73
C LEU A 107 22.35 36.23 10.21
N ARG A 108 21.93 35.10 10.79
CA ARG A 108 21.49 34.99 12.20
C ARG A 108 22.49 34.25 13.11
N GLU A 109 23.43 33.47 12.56
CA GLU A 109 24.37 32.67 13.35
C GLU A 109 25.75 33.34 13.49
N ASN A 110 26.26 33.37 14.72
CA ASN A 110 27.59 33.91 15.06
C ASN A 110 28.67 32.88 14.65
N PRO A 111 29.77 33.26 13.97
CA PRO A 111 30.63 32.31 13.23
C PRO A 111 31.59 31.44 14.07
N THR A 112 31.42 31.35 15.39
CA THR A 112 32.49 30.88 16.29
C THR A 112 32.30 29.49 16.93
N SER A 113 31.20 28.75 16.69
CA SER A 113 31.06 27.39 17.23
C SER A 113 31.69 26.33 16.33
N ARG A 114 32.96 25.98 16.59
CA ARG A 114 33.58 24.76 16.05
C ARG A 114 33.00 23.53 16.75
N GLY A 115 32.14 22.82 16.04
CA GLY A 115 31.43 21.62 16.47
C GLY A 115 30.02 21.71 15.91
N ASN A 116 29.65 20.84 14.97
CA ASN A 116 28.32 20.90 14.37
C ASN A 116 27.32 20.30 15.36
N GLY A 117 26.86 21.13 16.30
CA GLY A 117 25.82 20.72 17.23
C GLY A 117 24.59 20.23 16.47
N VAL A 118 23.85 19.28 17.03
CA VAL A 118 22.59 18.75 16.49
C VAL A 118 21.51 18.78 17.54
N SER A 119 20.27 18.98 17.11
CA SER A 119 19.06 18.91 17.94
C SER A 119 18.34 17.58 17.71
N VAL A 120 17.47 17.19 18.65
CA VAL A 120 16.61 16.02 18.43
C VAL A 120 15.76 16.23 17.18
N GLY A 121 15.70 15.21 16.31
CA GLY A 121 15.02 15.26 15.01
C GLY A 121 15.87 15.80 13.85
N ASP A 122 17.07 16.35 14.12
CA ASP A 122 17.99 16.76 13.04
C ASP A 122 18.41 15.53 12.22
N LEU A 123 18.39 15.69 10.89
CA LEU A 123 18.80 14.67 9.92
C LEU A 123 20.18 14.99 9.33
N TRP A 124 20.99 13.97 9.10
CA TRP A 124 22.23 14.06 8.33
C TRP A 124 22.48 12.81 7.50
N GLU A 125 23.23 12.98 6.41
CA GLU A 125 23.69 11.86 5.59
C GLU A 125 24.86 11.15 6.29
N ILE A 126 24.86 9.82 6.26
CA ILE A 126 25.93 8.97 6.80
C ILE A 126 27.08 8.89 5.79
N GLU A 127 28.32 8.94 6.26
CA GLU A 127 29.49 8.81 5.39
C GLU A 127 29.66 7.38 4.87
N GLN A 128 29.98 7.27 3.59
CA GLN A 128 29.91 6.00 2.87
C GLN A 128 31.00 5.00 3.27
N ASP A 129 32.22 5.46 3.56
CA ASP A 129 33.37 4.57 3.77
C ASP A 129 33.22 3.69 5.01
N GLY A 130 32.81 4.28 6.14
CA GLY A 130 32.55 3.53 7.38
C GLY A 130 31.36 2.57 7.21
N LEU A 131 30.29 3.02 6.55
CA LEU A 131 29.14 2.18 6.27
C LEU A 131 29.49 0.97 5.37
N LEU A 132 30.26 1.19 4.30
CA LEU A 132 30.75 0.12 3.42
C LEU A 132 31.65 -0.87 4.18
N ALA A 133 32.47 -0.39 5.11
CA ALA A 133 33.30 -1.25 5.94
C ALA A 133 32.47 -2.22 6.79
N LEU A 134 31.35 -1.76 7.35
CA LEU A 134 30.40 -2.60 8.09
C LEU A 134 29.63 -3.54 7.16
N LEU A 135 29.08 -3.05 6.05
CA LEU A 135 28.33 -3.88 5.11
C LEU A 135 29.16 -5.01 4.51
N ARG A 136 30.49 -4.82 4.36
CA ARG A 136 31.42 -5.88 3.92
C ARG A 136 31.47 -7.08 4.87
N GLN A 137 31.14 -6.90 6.15
CA GLN A 137 30.99 -7.99 7.10
C GLN A 137 29.83 -8.92 6.74
N LEU A 138 28.73 -8.36 6.23
CA LEU A 138 27.57 -9.13 5.79
C LEU A 138 27.82 -9.79 4.44
N HIS A 139 28.40 -9.07 3.48
CA HIS A 139 28.67 -9.59 2.15
C HIS A 139 29.88 -8.89 1.51
N PRO A 140 30.81 -9.60 0.82
CA PRO A 140 32.05 -9.01 0.32
C PRO A 140 31.86 -7.91 -0.74
N ASN A 141 30.74 -7.91 -1.46
CA ASN A 141 30.44 -6.95 -2.53
C ASN A 141 29.17 -6.13 -2.25
N PRO A 142 29.19 -5.20 -1.27
CA PRO A 142 28.07 -4.30 -1.04
C PRO A 142 28.14 -3.09 -1.97
N HIS A 143 26.97 -2.54 -2.32
CA HIS A 143 26.82 -1.29 -3.03
C HIS A 143 25.80 -0.39 -2.32
N LEU A 144 26.10 0.91 -2.27
CA LEU A 144 25.19 1.94 -1.77
C LEU A 144 24.38 2.57 -2.90
N ASP A 145 24.89 2.50 -4.14
CA ASP A 145 24.17 2.91 -5.34
C ASP A 145 23.35 1.73 -5.86
N MET A 146 22.02 1.85 -5.81
CA MET A 146 21.11 0.80 -6.26
C MET A 146 21.21 0.56 -7.77
N HIS A 147 21.35 -0.70 -8.19
CA HIS A 147 21.35 -1.08 -9.61
C HIS A 147 20.02 -0.76 -10.30
N ILE A 148 18.91 -0.84 -9.56
CA ILE A 148 17.59 -0.36 -9.98
C ILE A 148 17.20 0.81 -9.07
N ASN A 149 17.35 2.03 -9.58
CA ASN A 149 16.97 3.26 -8.89
C ASN A 149 15.94 4.05 -9.71
N SER A 150 14.77 4.32 -9.11
CA SER A 150 13.70 5.14 -9.74
C SER A 150 13.74 6.61 -9.31
N GLY A 151 14.78 7.04 -8.58
CA GLY A 151 14.98 8.41 -8.08
C GLY A 151 14.62 8.61 -6.61
N ASP A 152 14.26 7.54 -5.89
CA ASP A 152 13.80 7.55 -4.51
C ASP A 152 14.65 6.70 -3.54
N SER A 153 15.68 6.01 -4.03
CA SER A 153 16.71 5.41 -3.18
C SER A 153 17.70 6.50 -2.77
N ARG A 154 17.59 6.99 -1.53
CA ARG A 154 18.31 8.17 -1.02
C ARG A 154 19.55 7.85 -0.18
N GLY A 155 20.08 6.63 -0.29
CA GLY A 155 21.32 6.21 0.37
C GLY A 155 21.15 5.95 1.87
N ALA A 156 21.89 6.67 2.71
CA ALA A 156 21.99 6.42 4.15
C ALA A 156 21.81 7.70 4.97
N TRP A 157 20.88 7.69 5.93
CA TRP A 157 20.52 8.86 6.74
C TRP A 157 20.40 8.49 8.22
N ALA A 158 20.85 9.39 9.08
CA ALA A 158 20.76 9.30 10.52
C ALA A 158 19.94 10.46 11.11
N CYS A 159 19.37 10.22 12.29
CA CYS A 159 18.54 11.14 13.06
C CYS A 159 18.93 11.05 14.54
N LEU A 160 19.13 12.20 15.20
CA LEU A 160 19.27 12.23 16.65
C LEU A 160 17.89 12.01 17.28
N ARG A 161 17.66 10.87 17.94
CA ARG A 161 16.38 10.54 18.57
C ARG A 161 16.27 11.10 19.97
N ALA A 162 17.32 10.95 20.78
CA ALA A 162 17.30 11.31 22.19
C ALA A 162 18.70 11.46 22.77
N TYR A 163 18.84 12.22 23.86
CA TYR A 163 20.09 12.29 24.63
C TYR A 163 19.86 12.72 26.10
N ASN A 164 20.85 12.46 26.94
CA ASN A 164 21.05 13.07 28.25
C ASN A 164 22.56 13.28 28.48
N ALA A 165 23.01 13.57 29.70
CA ALA A 165 24.44 13.77 29.98
C ALA A 165 25.32 12.52 29.75
N GLU A 166 24.74 11.32 29.87
CA GLU A 166 25.47 10.04 29.83
C GLU A 166 25.44 9.39 28.45
N ILE A 167 24.32 9.46 27.74
CA ILE A 167 24.14 8.79 26.45
C ILE A 167 23.49 9.67 25.38
N ALA A 168 23.79 9.34 24.12
CA ALA A 168 23.09 9.83 22.95
C ALA A 168 22.60 8.66 22.10
N HIS A 169 21.34 8.68 21.68
CA HIS A 169 20.72 7.64 20.87
C HIS A 169 20.43 8.19 19.46
N ILE A 170 21.17 7.68 18.50
CA ILE A 170 21.03 7.95 17.07
C ILE A 170 20.30 6.77 16.43
N VAL A 171 19.29 7.06 15.61
CA VAL A 171 18.64 6.05 14.76
C VAL A 171 18.95 6.35 13.30
N PHE A 172 19.03 5.31 12.49
CA PHE A 172 19.38 5.47 11.08
C PHE A 172 18.68 4.48 10.17
N ARG A 173 18.65 4.85 8.89
CA ARG A 173 18.13 4.04 7.81
C ARG A 173 19.11 4.05 6.64
N VAL A 174 19.39 2.86 6.11
CA VAL A 174 20.33 2.65 4.99
C VAL A 174 19.64 1.85 3.89
N HIS A 175 19.79 2.31 2.66
CA HIS A 175 19.58 1.49 1.47
C HIS A 175 20.93 1.02 0.94
N ALA A 176 21.10 -0.30 0.87
CA ALA A 176 22.29 -0.95 0.32
C ALA A 176 21.86 -2.26 -0.35
N GLU A 177 22.66 -2.76 -1.28
CA GLU A 177 22.43 -4.02 -1.97
C GLU A 177 23.72 -4.84 -2.04
N PHE A 178 23.59 -6.14 -2.26
CA PHE A 178 24.70 -7.07 -2.39
C PHE A 178 24.74 -7.66 -3.79
N ARG A 179 25.91 -7.55 -4.43
CA ARG A 179 26.13 -8.16 -5.73
C ARG A 179 26.48 -9.63 -5.57
N LEU A 180 25.56 -10.50 -5.99
CA LEU A 180 25.78 -11.95 -6.08
C LEU A 180 26.52 -12.30 -7.37
N ALA A 181 26.93 -13.56 -7.52
CA ALA A 181 27.71 -14.03 -8.68
C ALA A 181 26.99 -13.78 -10.02
N ASP A 182 25.69 -14.03 -10.04
CA ASP A 182 24.78 -13.98 -11.19
C ASP A 182 23.52 -13.16 -10.89
N GLY A 183 23.59 -12.21 -9.95
CA GLY A 183 22.43 -11.37 -9.63
C GLY A 183 22.66 -10.35 -8.53
N TRP A 184 21.56 -9.83 -8.01
CA TRP A 184 21.51 -8.83 -6.95
C TRP A 184 20.59 -9.28 -5.83
N PHE A 185 20.98 -8.96 -4.60
CA PHE A 185 20.18 -9.12 -3.40
C PHE A 185 20.01 -7.74 -2.75
N THR A 186 18.77 -7.27 -2.69
CA THR A 186 18.43 -5.93 -2.21
C THR A 186 17.57 -6.06 -0.95
N PRO A 187 18.16 -5.95 0.25
CA PRO A 187 17.40 -5.80 1.49
C PRO A 187 16.36 -4.69 1.40
N SER A 188 15.23 -4.83 2.10
CA SER A 188 14.19 -3.80 2.19
C SER A 188 14.77 -2.45 2.66
N GLN A 189 15.52 -2.50 3.75
CA GLN A 189 16.36 -1.45 4.28
C GLN A 189 17.23 -2.08 5.37
N PHE A 190 18.29 -1.40 5.77
CA PHE A 190 18.80 -1.57 7.12
C PHE A 190 18.26 -0.46 8.02
N THR A 191 17.66 -0.86 9.13
CA THR A 191 17.34 0.00 10.27
C THR A 191 18.45 -0.14 11.28
N GLY A 192 18.79 0.92 12.00
CA GLY A 192 19.76 0.77 13.05
C GLY A 192 19.73 1.80 14.15
N HIS A 193 20.43 1.41 15.21
CA HIS A 193 20.56 2.10 16.47
C HIS A 193 22.05 2.24 16.76
N LEU A 194 22.48 3.46 17.07
CA LEU A 194 23.80 3.76 17.58
C LEU A 194 23.64 4.53 18.89
N VAL A 195 24.06 3.91 19.99
CA VAL A 195 24.08 4.53 21.31
C VAL A 195 25.52 4.84 21.66
N LEU A 196 25.78 6.12 21.92
CA LEU A 196 27.06 6.61 22.39
C LEU A 196 27.02 6.76 23.90
N ASN A 197 28.05 6.29 24.58
CA ASN A 197 28.40 6.79 25.91
C ASN A 197 29.13 8.11 25.70
N ARG A 198 28.56 9.21 26.20
CA ARG A 198 29.07 10.57 25.97
C ARG A 198 30.28 10.90 26.84
N PRO A 199 30.32 10.59 28.15
CA PRO A 199 31.51 10.83 28.96
C PRO A 199 32.75 10.09 28.47
N ASP A 200 32.59 8.83 28.05
CA ASP A 200 33.69 7.99 27.61
C ASP A 200 33.96 8.07 26.10
N GLU A 201 33.13 8.81 25.36
CA GLU A 201 33.15 8.93 23.90
C GLU A 201 33.24 7.57 23.18
N LYS A 202 32.45 6.59 23.64
CA LYS A 202 32.48 5.21 23.14
C LYS A 202 31.15 4.75 22.57
N VAL A 203 31.21 3.77 21.69
CA VAL A 203 30.02 3.03 21.26
C VAL A 203 29.57 2.12 22.40
N ALA A 204 28.41 2.42 22.99
CA ALA A 204 27.81 1.62 24.04
C ALA A 204 26.96 0.48 23.46
N PHE A 205 26.25 0.76 22.36
CA PHE A 205 25.44 -0.21 21.64
C PHE A 205 25.38 0.15 20.16
N PHE A 206 25.45 -0.86 19.30
CA PHE A 206 25.23 -0.74 17.88
C PHE A 206 24.37 -1.89 17.37
N GLN A 207 23.39 -1.57 16.54
CA GLN A 207 22.62 -2.55 15.80
C GLN A 207 22.30 -2.00 14.42
N MET A 208 22.46 -2.84 13.39
CA MET A 208 22.01 -2.56 12.04
C MET A 208 21.40 -3.83 11.48
N TYR A 209 20.10 -3.82 11.17
CA TYR A 209 19.36 -5.02 10.81
C TYR A 209 18.32 -4.75 9.74
N VAL A 210 17.96 -5.81 9.00
CA VAL A 210 16.84 -5.77 8.06
C VAL A 210 15.56 -6.02 8.84
N PRO A 211 14.57 -5.10 8.83
CA PRO A 211 13.33 -5.28 9.56
C PRO A 211 12.56 -6.55 9.17
N HIS A 212 11.80 -7.07 10.13
CA HIS A 212 10.81 -8.10 9.87
C HIS A 212 9.65 -7.53 9.04
N GLY A 213 9.03 -8.40 8.24
CA GLY A 213 7.85 -8.10 7.44
C GLY A 213 7.43 -9.33 6.64
N THR A 214 6.34 -9.21 5.87
CA THR A 214 5.89 -10.30 4.98
C THR A 214 6.92 -10.58 3.88
N LEU A 215 7.62 -9.55 3.42
CA LEU A 215 8.77 -9.64 2.52
C LEU A 215 9.77 -8.60 3.01
N ASN A 216 11.06 -8.92 3.00
CA ASN A 216 12.10 -8.01 3.45
C ASN A 216 13.34 -7.97 2.55
N PHE A 217 13.24 -8.51 1.33
CA PHE A 217 14.22 -8.26 0.27
C PHE A 217 13.59 -8.45 -1.13
N ASP A 218 14.20 -7.81 -2.12
CA ASP A 218 14.05 -8.06 -3.56
C ASP A 218 15.32 -8.74 -4.10
N VAL A 219 15.16 -9.59 -5.10
CA VAL A 219 16.27 -10.24 -5.79
C VAL A 219 16.11 -10.22 -7.30
N ASN A 220 17.22 -10.05 -7.99
CA ASN A 220 17.25 -10.02 -9.45
C ASN A 220 18.33 -10.99 -9.95
N ARG A 221 17.91 -12.11 -10.56
CA ARG A 221 18.81 -13.14 -11.09
C ARG A 221 18.95 -12.96 -12.60
N TYR A 222 20.18 -12.82 -13.08
CA TYR A 222 20.47 -12.80 -14.51
C TYR A 222 20.42 -14.20 -15.10
N HIS A 223 19.88 -14.30 -16.31
CA HIS A 223 19.97 -15.51 -17.14
C HIS A 223 20.88 -15.23 -18.34
N ASN A 224 21.64 -16.23 -18.79
CA ASN A 224 22.49 -16.17 -19.99
C ASN A 224 23.49 -14.98 -20.00
N ASP A 225 23.56 -14.23 -21.10
CA ASP A 225 24.50 -13.13 -21.42
C ASP A 225 24.31 -11.84 -20.60
N ARG A 226 23.62 -11.94 -19.44
CA ARG A 226 23.33 -10.85 -18.49
C ARG A 226 22.44 -9.73 -19.01
N ARG A 227 21.72 -9.92 -20.13
CA ARG A 227 20.78 -8.91 -20.67
C ARG A 227 19.37 -8.98 -20.10
N ILE A 228 18.96 -10.14 -19.59
CA ILE A 228 17.63 -10.38 -19.03
C ILE A 228 17.79 -10.89 -17.60
N PHE A 229 17.04 -10.30 -16.67
CA PHE A 229 16.95 -10.78 -15.30
C PHE A 229 15.51 -11.10 -14.93
N THR A 230 15.34 -12.10 -14.07
CA THR A 230 14.08 -12.40 -13.42
C THR A 230 14.09 -11.80 -12.02
N THR A 231 12.97 -11.20 -11.63
CA THR A 231 12.80 -10.59 -10.30
C THR A 231 11.96 -11.51 -9.42
N ASP A 232 12.37 -11.66 -8.17
CA ASP A 232 11.60 -12.32 -7.13
C ASP A 232 11.77 -11.55 -5.81
N ALA A 233 10.95 -11.82 -4.82
CA ALA A 233 11.06 -11.23 -3.49
C ALA A 233 10.87 -12.33 -2.44
N GLY A 234 11.36 -12.09 -1.23
CA GLY A 234 11.28 -13.10 -0.19
C GLY A 234 11.45 -12.57 1.21
N PHE A 235 11.61 -13.51 2.12
CA PHE A 235 11.79 -13.25 3.55
C PHE A 235 13.04 -13.96 4.07
N CYS A 236 13.93 -13.18 4.69
CA CYS A 236 15.05 -13.67 5.48
C CYS A 236 14.75 -13.40 6.96
N PRO A 237 14.75 -14.41 7.84
CA PRO A 237 14.43 -14.23 9.26
C PRO A 237 15.37 -13.29 10.00
N GLN A 238 16.64 -13.21 9.59
CA GLN A 238 17.64 -12.39 10.25
C GLN A 238 18.74 -11.98 9.27
N ILE A 239 18.97 -10.68 9.17
CA ILE A 239 20.17 -10.09 8.57
C ILE A 239 20.55 -8.93 9.50
N GLU A 240 21.66 -9.06 10.21
CA GLU A 240 21.98 -8.17 11.34
C GLU A 240 23.48 -8.05 11.59
N LEU A 241 23.90 -6.85 11.96
CA LEU A 241 25.15 -6.56 12.67
C LEU A 241 24.82 -6.01 14.06
N ARG A 242 25.51 -6.49 15.10
CA ARG A 242 25.26 -6.09 16.49
C ARG A 242 26.54 -6.01 17.33
N ALA A 243 26.62 -5.00 18.19
CA ALA A 243 27.65 -4.86 19.21
C ALA A 243 27.08 -4.25 20.51
N GLY A 244 27.63 -4.63 21.66
CA GLY A 244 27.18 -4.14 22.97
C GLY A 244 25.84 -4.71 23.44
N THR A 245 25.23 -4.09 24.45
CA THR A 245 24.00 -4.57 25.11
C THR A 245 22.90 -3.51 25.05
N GLU A 246 21.71 -3.92 24.62
CA GLU A 246 20.56 -3.02 24.35
C GLU A 246 19.87 -2.48 25.60
N THR A 247 20.05 -3.15 26.74
CA THR A 247 19.42 -2.80 28.03
C THR A 247 19.72 -1.38 28.49
N ILE A 248 20.78 -0.76 27.97
CA ILE A 248 21.16 0.64 28.22
C ILE A 248 20.02 1.61 27.85
N ILE A 249 19.15 1.27 26.88
CA ILE A 249 18.11 2.18 26.38
C ILE A 249 16.82 2.10 27.21
N GLN A 250 16.46 0.93 27.74
CA GLN A 250 15.10 0.65 28.26
C GLN A 250 14.78 1.41 29.55
N ASP A 251 15.79 1.71 30.38
CA ASP A 251 15.61 2.37 31.68
C ASP A 251 16.13 3.81 31.73
N THR A 252 16.61 4.34 30.60
CA THR A 252 17.23 5.67 30.58
C THR A 252 16.21 6.79 30.49
N GLN A 253 16.28 7.73 31.44
CA GLN A 253 15.59 9.02 31.32
C GLN A 253 16.39 9.98 30.44
N PHE A 254 15.77 10.44 29.35
CA PHE A 254 16.38 11.39 28.42
C PHE A 254 16.05 12.82 28.80
N SER A 255 17.03 13.72 28.66
CA SER A 255 16.82 15.16 28.81
C SER A 255 15.96 15.72 27.68
N GLU A 256 16.15 15.19 26.48
CA GLU A 256 15.36 15.51 25.30
C GLU A 256 15.21 14.24 24.45
N ALA A 257 14.00 13.99 23.95
CA ALA A 257 13.69 12.81 23.15
C ALA A 257 12.46 13.01 22.27
N ILE A 258 12.47 12.38 21.10
CA ILE A 258 11.27 12.07 20.33
C ILE A 258 10.94 10.57 20.41
N PRO A 259 9.66 10.18 20.27
CA PRO A 259 9.28 8.78 20.14
C PRO A 259 10.05 8.11 18.99
N LEU A 260 10.33 6.81 19.11
CA LEU A 260 11.00 6.05 18.05
C LEU A 260 10.22 6.15 16.73
N SER A 261 8.89 6.01 16.78
CA SER A 261 7.99 6.14 15.64
C SER A 261 8.08 7.51 14.95
N GLU A 262 8.33 8.58 15.70
CA GLU A 262 8.52 9.92 15.14
C GLU A 262 9.85 10.03 14.40
N ALA A 263 10.93 9.49 14.97
CA ALA A 263 12.24 9.46 14.30
C ALA A 263 12.23 8.60 13.03
N GLU A 264 11.55 7.44 13.07
CA GLU A 264 11.32 6.58 11.90
C GLU A 264 10.51 7.30 10.82
N ARG A 265 9.48 8.07 11.21
CA ARG A 265 8.68 8.89 10.31
C ARG A 265 9.50 9.99 9.63
N ILE A 266 10.35 10.68 10.39
CA ILE A 266 11.29 11.68 9.87
C ILE A 266 12.24 11.03 8.86
N LEU A 267 12.83 9.88 9.21
CA LEU A 267 13.73 9.15 8.33
C LEU A 267 13.01 8.69 7.05
N ILE A 268 11.88 7.98 7.12
CA ILE A 268 11.24 7.44 5.91
C ILE A 268 10.80 8.55 4.95
N ARG A 269 10.35 9.71 5.45
CA ARG A 269 10.01 10.88 4.60
C ARG A 269 11.21 11.49 3.90
N ARG A 270 12.43 11.26 4.40
CA ARG A 270 13.66 11.63 3.70
C ARG A 270 13.88 10.79 2.45
N PHE A 271 13.43 9.54 2.47
CA PHE A 271 13.52 8.58 1.36
C PHE A 271 12.37 8.74 0.37
N TYR A 272 11.13 8.71 0.86
CA TYR A 272 9.95 8.58 0.01
C TYR A 272 8.97 9.74 0.22
N LYS A 273 8.80 10.56 -0.82
CA LYS A 273 7.77 11.61 -0.83
C LYS A 273 6.35 11.06 -0.74
N SER A 274 6.11 9.82 -1.18
CA SER A 274 4.82 9.17 -1.01
C SER A 274 4.38 9.04 0.45
N GLN A 275 5.28 9.17 1.43
CA GLN A 275 4.94 9.13 2.86
C GLN A 275 4.42 10.47 3.40
N TYR A 276 4.23 11.45 2.53
CA TYR A 276 3.42 12.63 2.80
C TYR A 276 1.94 12.43 2.41
N ILE A 277 1.58 11.30 1.77
CA ILE A 277 0.20 10.88 1.62
C ILE A 277 -0.30 10.37 2.97
N ASN A 278 -1.54 10.70 3.32
CA ASN A 278 -2.19 10.31 4.57
C ASN A 278 -2.68 8.86 4.47
N TRP A 279 -1.75 7.92 4.61
CA TRP A 279 -2.04 6.49 4.60
C TRP A 279 -2.75 6.05 5.89
N VAL A 280 -3.82 5.28 5.75
CA VAL A 280 -4.56 4.64 6.85
C VAL A 280 -4.64 3.13 6.65
N SER A 281 -4.93 2.39 7.73
CA SER A 281 -5.19 0.95 7.62
C SER A 281 -6.43 0.67 6.79
N VAL A 282 -6.50 -0.52 6.19
CA VAL A 282 -7.70 -0.96 5.44
C VAL A 282 -8.94 -0.95 6.34
N ASP A 283 -8.80 -1.36 7.60
CA ASP A 283 -9.90 -1.41 8.58
C ASP A 283 -10.49 -0.02 8.83
N ALA A 284 -9.64 1.01 8.95
CA ALA A 284 -10.09 2.39 9.17
C ALA A 284 -10.61 3.06 7.88
N ALA A 285 -10.13 2.64 6.71
CA ALA A 285 -10.38 3.31 5.44
C ALA A 285 -11.88 3.41 5.11
N LEU A 286 -12.65 2.33 5.30
CA LEU A 286 -14.08 2.32 4.98
C LEU A 286 -14.90 3.20 5.93
N GLU A 287 -14.59 3.16 7.22
CA GLU A 287 -15.28 3.98 8.22
C GLU A 287 -15.05 5.47 7.94
N MET A 288 -13.80 5.86 7.69
CA MET A 288 -13.45 7.24 7.33
C MET A 288 -14.08 7.67 6.02
N ALA A 289 -14.09 6.81 5.00
CA ALA A 289 -14.69 7.12 3.70
C ALA A 289 -16.18 7.43 3.80
N ARG A 290 -16.91 6.67 4.62
CA ARG A 290 -18.33 6.90 4.89
C ARG A 290 -18.57 8.15 5.73
N ALA A 291 -17.74 8.39 6.75
CA ALA A 291 -17.87 9.55 7.61
C ALA A 291 -17.56 10.86 6.85
N GLU A 292 -16.53 10.87 6.02
CA GLU A 292 -16.09 12.04 5.25
C GLU A 292 -16.73 12.15 3.87
N GLN A 293 -17.50 11.14 3.43
CA GLN A 293 -18.07 11.05 2.08
C GLN A 293 -17.01 11.19 0.98
N LYS A 294 -15.85 10.54 1.19
CA LYS A 294 -14.71 10.56 0.25
C LYS A 294 -14.45 9.17 -0.32
N PRO A 295 -14.13 9.04 -1.61
CA PRO A 295 -13.70 7.77 -2.18
C PRO A 295 -12.39 7.29 -1.56
N ILE A 296 -12.20 5.98 -1.56
CA ILE A 296 -11.00 5.31 -1.09
C ILE A 296 -10.06 5.12 -2.27
N HIS A 297 -8.83 5.62 -2.12
CA HIS A 297 -7.71 5.32 -2.99
C HIS A 297 -6.92 4.15 -2.41
N ILE A 298 -6.77 3.07 -3.19
CA ILE A 298 -6.01 1.88 -2.77
C ILE A 298 -4.87 1.64 -3.76
N VAL A 299 -3.67 1.42 -3.23
CA VAL A 299 -2.55 0.85 -4.00
C VAL A 299 -2.34 -0.61 -3.61
N SER A 300 -2.46 -1.53 -4.57
CA SER A 300 -2.10 -2.93 -4.35
C SER A 300 -0.67 -3.15 -4.87
N THR A 301 0.18 -3.87 -4.12
CA THR A 301 1.59 -4.03 -4.48
C THR A 301 2.19 -5.38 -4.11
N ASN A 302 3.10 -5.90 -4.92
CA ASN A 302 3.81 -7.16 -4.61
C ASN A 302 4.76 -7.07 -3.41
N GLY A 303 5.26 -5.88 -3.07
CA GLY A 303 6.13 -5.65 -1.91
C GLY A 303 5.79 -4.33 -1.20
N PRO A 304 6.27 -4.10 0.04
CA PRO A 304 5.89 -2.93 0.83
C PRO A 304 6.17 -1.61 0.11
N LEU A 305 5.25 -0.63 0.16
CA LEU A 305 5.49 0.70 -0.43
C LEU A 305 6.53 1.52 0.35
N THR A 306 6.93 1.06 1.52
CA THR A 306 7.74 1.78 2.51
C THR A 306 9.21 1.38 2.49
N ASP A 307 9.65 0.54 1.55
CA ASP A 307 11.03 0.03 1.48
C ASP A 307 11.47 -0.47 0.09
N GLU A 308 12.70 -0.98 -0.02
CA GLU A 308 13.32 -1.43 -1.27
C GLU A 308 12.98 -2.87 -1.67
N ALA A 309 12.23 -3.63 -0.86
CA ALA A 309 11.69 -4.93 -1.26
C ALA A 309 10.52 -4.78 -2.25
N CYS A 310 10.08 -3.54 -2.50
CA CYS A 310 9.17 -3.21 -3.57
C CYS A 310 9.84 -3.43 -4.94
N GLY A 311 9.29 -4.31 -5.79
CA GLY A 311 9.82 -4.56 -7.13
C GLY A 311 9.76 -3.32 -8.06
N GLY A 312 10.46 -3.37 -9.19
CA GLY A 312 10.70 -2.21 -10.07
C GLY A 312 9.46 -1.41 -10.50
N SER A 313 8.34 -2.09 -10.79
CA SER A 313 7.07 -1.40 -11.12
C SER A 313 6.53 -0.58 -9.93
N GLY A 314 6.70 -1.06 -8.70
CA GLY A 314 6.27 -0.37 -7.49
C GLY A 314 7.17 0.81 -7.15
N LYS A 315 8.49 0.65 -7.27
CA LYS A 315 9.45 1.77 -7.18
C LYS A 315 9.10 2.88 -8.18
N SER A 316 8.74 2.51 -9.42
CA SER A 316 8.34 3.48 -10.43
C SER A 316 7.05 4.25 -10.09
N LEU A 317 6.03 3.58 -9.53
CA LEU A 317 4.81 4.26 -9.08
C LEU A 317 5.13 5.22 -7.93
N ARG A 318 5.86 4.73 -6.93
CA ARG A 318 6.24 5.46 -5.72
C ARG A 318 7.06 6.70 -6.04
N ALA A 319 8.13 6.55 -6.82
CA ALA A 319 9.08 7.60 -7.12
C ALA A 319 8.55 8.69 -8.08
N VAL A 320 7.51 8.37 -8.87
CA VAL A 320 7.01 9.27 -9.91
C VAL A 320 5.59 9.75 -9.63
N ALA A 321 4.61 8.85 -9.58
CA ALA A 321 3.22 9.25 -9.47
C ALA A 321 2.84 9.66 -8.05
N LEU A 322 3.27 8.88 -7.05
CA LEU A 322 2.96 9.12 -5.64
C LEU A 322 3.94 10.10 -4.97
N SER A 323 4.96 10.56 -5.70
CA SER A 323 5.92 11.57 -5.25
C SER A 323 5.72 12.95 -5.90
N ASP A 324 4.73 13.08 -6.79
CA ASP A 324 4.36 14.37 -7.40
C ASP A 324 3.53 15.19 -6.42
N ASP A 325 3.96 16.43 -6.13
CA ASP A 325 3.36 17.25 -5.07
C ASP A 325 1.86 17.53 -5.33
N LYS A 326 1.46 17.71 -6.59
CA LYS A 326 0.04 17.92 -6.96
C LYS A 326 -0.80 16.65 -6.80
N ASN A 327 -0.20 15.48 -6.98
CA ASN A 327 -0.89 14.22 -6.73
C ASN A 327 -1.03 13.98 -5.23
N ILE A 328 0.00 14.28 -4.43
CA ILE A 328 -0.07 14.17 -2.97
C ILE A 328 -1.17 15.08 -2.41
N GLU A 329 -1.21 16.34 -2.85
CA GLU A 329 -2.26 17.30 -2.48
C GLU A 329 -3.65 16.75 -2.84
N LEU A 330 -3.87 16.35 -4.10
CA LEU A 330 -5.14 15.78 -4.54
C LEU A 330 -5.55 14.54 -3.74
N LEU A 331 -4.62 13.63 -3.48
CA LEU A 331 -4.86 12.40 -2.72
C LEU A 331 -5.27 12.70 -1.28
N ASN A 332 -4.58 13.62 -0.61
CA ASN A 332 -4.89 14.00 0.77
C ASN A 332 -6.21 14.77 0.90
N ASP A 333 -6.52 15.61 -0.07
CA ASP A 333 -7.71 16.46 -0.01
C ASP A 333 -8.98 15.68 -0.38
N SER A 334 -8.89 14.78 -1.37
CA SER A 334 -10.07 14.20 -2.03
C SER A 334 -10.30 12.72 -1.72
N PHE A 335 -9.34 12.01 -1.13
CA PHE A 335 -9.42 10.56 -0.93
C PHE A 335 -9.04 10.12 0.48
N ILE A 336 -9.56 8.97 0.88
CA ILE A 336 -9.01 8.17 1.99
C ILE A 336 -7.99 7.20 1.38
N ASN A 337 -6.72 7.28 1.78
CA ASN A 337 -5.63 6.59 1.10
C ASN A 337 -5.19 5.35 1.90
N THR A 338 -5.12 4.19 1.25
CA THR A 338 -4.60 2.96 1.85
C THR A 338 -3.81 2.14 0.83
N TRP A 339 -3.13 1.09 1.27
CA TRP A 339 -2.42 0.18 0.40
C TRP A 339 -2.41 -1.23 0.97
N VAL A 340 -2.26 -2.23 0.10
CA VAL A 340 -2.30 -3.66 0.45
C VAL A 340 -1.21 -4.44 -0.27
N LEU A 341 -0.81 -5.58 0.30
CA LEU A 341 0.09 -6.52 -0.36
C LEU A 341 -0.69 -7.50 -1.24
N ASN A 342 -0.24 -7.68 -2.49
CA ASN A 342 -0.82 -8.65 -3.42
C ASN A 342 -0.67 -10.09 -2.93
N THR A 343 0.32 -10.39 -2.08
CA THR A 343 0.48 -11.72 -1.46
C THR A 343 -0.74 -12.07 -0.60
N ASP A 344 -1.25 -11.11 0.17
CA ASP A 344 -2.46 -11.28 0.97
C ASP A 344 -3.68 -11.46 0.06
N MET A 345 -3.77 -10.66 -1.01
CA MET A 345 -4.86 -10.75 -1.98
C MET A 345 -4.90 -12.07 -2.75
N LYS A 346 -3.73 -12.61 -3.13
CA LYS A 346 -3.64 -13.94 -3.76
C LYS A 346 -4.15 -15.01 -2.81
N ARG A 347 -3.65 -15.03 -1.57
CA ARG A 347 -4.07 -15.99 -0.55
C ARG A 347 -5.57 -15.95 -0.31
N LEU A 348 -6.14 -14.74 -0.18
CA LEU A 348 -7.56 -14.55 0.08
C LEU A 348 -8.43 -14.97 -1.12
N ARG A 349 -7.97 -14.74 -2.35
CA ARG A 349 -8.67 -15.20 -3.56
C ARG A 349 -8.64 -16.72 -3.70
N ASP A 350 -7.48 -17.33 -3.45
CA ASP A 350 -7.28 -18.77 -3.65
C ASP A 350 -7.97 -19.62 -2.56
N ALA A 351 -8.26 -19.03 -1.40
CA ALA A 351 -8.94 -19.68 -0.29
C ALA A 351 -10.45 -19.92 -0.50
N ASN A 352 -11.04 -19.56 -1.65
CA ASN A 352 -12.48 -19.70 -1.97
C ASN A 352 -13.45 -19.17 -0.89
N THR A 353 -13.00 -18.23 -0.06
CA THR A 353 -13.73 -17.64 1.08
C THR A 353 -13.97 -16.14 0.89
N ILE A 354 -14.00 -15.68 -0.36
CA ILE A 354 -14.14 -14.25 -0.69
C ILE A 354 -15.41 -13.69 -0.06
N ASP A 355 -16.52 -14.44 -0.08
CA ASP A 355 -17.80 -13.98 0.48
C ASP A 355 -17.77 -13.77 2.01
N ASP A 356 -16.80 -14.37 2.72
CA ASP A 356 -16.62 -14.23 4.17
C ASP A 356 -15.71 -13.04 4.54
N LEU A 357 -15.11 -12.36 3.55
CA LEU A 357 -14.20 -11.25 3.80
C LEU A 357 -14.97 -9.96 4.12
N PRO A 358 -14.34 -9.00 4.84
CA PRO A 358 -14.89 -7.66 4.98
C PRO A 358 -15.22 -7.04 3.60
N PRO A 359 -16.32 -6.29 3.45
CA PRO A 359 -16.81 -5.84 2.14
C PRO A 359 -15.78 -5.05 1.30
N LEU A 360 -14.98 -4.19 1.94
CA LEU A 360 -13.91 -3.46 1.25
C LEU A 360 -12.86 -4.43 0.69
N THR A 361 -12.45 -5.43 1.47
CA THR A 361 -11.48 -6.45 1.07
C THR A 361 -11.99 -7.26 -0.12
N GLN A 362 -13.29 -7.60 -0.14
CA GLN A 362 -13.90 -8.31 -1.27
C GLN A 362 -13.69 -7.55 -2.59
N ILE A 363 -14.01 -6.25 -2.59
CA ILE A 363 -13.91 -5.43 -3.81
C ILE A 363 -12.46 -5.17 -4.18
N ILE A 364 -11.55 -5.04 -3.22
CA ILE A 364 -10.12 -4.96 -3.54
C ILE A 364 -9.67 -6.24 -4.26
N VAL A 365 -10.02 -7.42 -3.73
CA VAL A 365 -9.65 -8.72 -4.34
C VAL A 365 -10.26 -8.89 -5.73
N GLN A 366 -11.53 -8.52 -5.91
CA GLN A 366 -12.26 -8.63 -7.18
C GLN A 366 -11.80 -7.59 -8.22
N GLY A 367 -11.55 -6.36 -7.77
CA GLY A 367 -11.14 -5.24 -8.61
C GLY A 367 -9.68 -5.34 -9.06
N TRP A 368 -8.82 -5.96 -8.24
CA TRP A 368 -7.41 -6.17 -8.55
C TRP A 368 -7.22 -6.92 -9.88
N LYS A 369 -6.47 -6.33 -10.81
CA LYS A 369 -6.13 -6.99 -12.06
C LYS A 369 -5.21 -8.20 -11.80
N ARG A 370 -5.67 -9.39 -12.18
CA ARG A 370 -4.91 -10.64 -12.05
C ARG A 370 -3.51 -10.49 -12.67
N LEU A 371 -2.50 -10.95 -11.92
CA LEU A 371 -1.06 -10.86 -12.27
C LEU A 371 -0.49 -9.44 -12.37
N SER A 372 -1.26 -8.40 -12.08
CA SER A 372 -0.71 -7.05 -12.01
C SER A 372 0.23 -6.95 -10.81
N PRO A 373 1.49 -6.55 -10.99
CA PRO A 373 2.42 -6.41 -9.88
C PRO A 373 2.08 -5.23 -8.98
N ILE A 374 1.44 -4.19 -9.55
CA ILE A 374 0.96 -3.01 -8.83
C ILE A 374 -0.32 -2.51 -9.50
N ASP A 375 -1.37 -2.28 -8.73
CA ASP A 375 -2.62 -1.69 -9.20
C ASP A 375 -3.02 -0.49 -8.35
N SER A 376 -3.80 0.42 -8.92
CA SER A 376 -4.42 1.52 -8.20
C SER A 376 -5.93 1.47 -8.41
N LEU A 377 -6.68 1.37 -7.32
CA LEU A 377 -8.14 1.27 -7.33
C LEU A 377 -8.74 2.52 -6.69
N ILE A 378 -9.85 3.01 -7.25
CA ILE A 378 -10.72 3.99 -6.60
C ILE A 378 -12.03 3.29 -6.27
N ILE A 379 -12.44 3.34 -5.00
CA ILE A 379 -13.68 2.71 -4.53
C ILE A 379 -14.54 3.78 -3.83
N SER A 380 -15.84 3.82 -4.11
CA SER A 380 -16.74 4.75 -3.41
C SER A 380 -17.00 4.33 -1.94
N PRO A 381 -17.50 5.23 -1.08
CA PRO A 381 -17.97 4.86 0.26
C PRO A 381 -19.05 3.77 0.28
N GLU A 382 -19.83 3.70 -0.81
CA GLU A 382 -20.88 2.71 -1.09
C GLU A 382 -20.33 1.44 -1.75
N LEU A 383 -19.00 1.27 -1.76
CA LEU A 383 -18.35 0.04 -2.20
C LEU A 383 -18.51 -0.22 -3.71
N GLU A 384 -18.52 0.84 -4.52
CA GLU A 384 -18.45 0.75 -5.98
C GLU A 384 -17.02 0.92 -6.48
N LEU A 385 -16.56 0.05 -7.38
CA LEU A 385 -15.29 0.24 -8.08
C LEU A 385 -15.41 1.36 -9.13
N MET A 386 -14.88 2.53 -8.80
CA MET A 386 -14.91 3.75 -9.60
C MET A 386 -13.71 3.92 -10.53
N GLY A 387 -12.66 3.09 -10.41
CA GLY A 387 -11.47 3.26 -11.22
C GLY A 387 -10.46 2.14 -10.99
N ARG A 388 -9.73 1.75 -12.04
CA ARG A 388 -8.62 0.80 -11.95
C ARG A 388 -7.49 1.21 -12.87
N GLN A 389 -6.28 1.29 -12.35
CA GLN A 389 -5.11 1.71 -13.11
C GLN A 389 -3.89 0.86 -12.73
N PRO A 390 -3.61 -0.21 -13.48
CA PRO A 390 -2.36 -0.94 -13.35
C PRO A 390 -1.18 -0.04 -13.70
N VAL A 391 -0.11 -0.07 -12.90
CA VAL A 391 1.04 0.83 -13.13
C VAL A 391 1.71 0.60 -14.49
N ASN A 392 1.69 -0.65 -14.96
CA ASN A 392 2.30 -1.05 -16.24
C ASN A 392 1.48 -0.58 -17.45
N GLU A 393 0.25 -0.12 -17.23
CA GLU A 393 -0.59 0.50 -18.27
C GLU A 393 -0.47 2.03 -18.28
N LEU A 394 0.18 2.62 -17.27
CA LEU A 394 0.51 4.03 -17.31
C LEU A 394 1.59 4.29 -18.35
N PRO A 395 1.53 5.43 -19.06
CA PRO A 395 2.56 5.79 -20.01
C PRO A 395 3.91 5.96 -19.30
N LEU A 396 4.98 5.50 -19.97
CA LEU A 396 6.36 5.63 -19.46
C LEU A 396 6.73 7.09 -19.21
N ARG A 397 6.29 8.00 -20.10
CA ARG A 397 6.47 9.45 -19.96
C ARG A 397 5.22 10.07 -19.35
N ASN A 398 5.40 11.13 -18.57
CA ASN A 398 4.30 11.87 -17.93
C ASN A 398 3.42 11.01 -17.00
N LYS A 399 3.98 9.93 -16.42
CA LYS A 399 3.27 9.00 -15.53
C LYS A 399 2.51 9.73 -14.41
N ALA A 400 3.12 10.74 -13.78
CA ALA A 400 2.46 11.56 -12.75
C ALA A 400 1.21 12.29 -13.27
N LYS A 401 1.27 12.85 -14.48
CA LYS A 401 0.12 13.54 -15.11
C LYS A 401 -0.99 12.55 -15.50
N ALA A 402 -0.62 11.39 -16.03
CA ALA A 402 -1.58 10.33 -16.35
C ALA A 402 -2.26 9.79 -15.09
N TYR A 403 -1.50 9.61 -14.01
CA TYR A 403 -2.04 9.24 -12.71
C TYR A 403 -3.02 10.28 -12.17
N ARG A 404 -2.68 11.57 -12.28
CA ARG A 404 -3.59 12.66 -11.89
C ARG A 404 -4.89 12.63 -12.69
N LEU A 405 -4.79 12.39 -14.00
CA LEU A 405 -5.96 12.27 -14.86
C LEU A 405 -6.85 11.12 -14.39
N PHE A 406 -6.28 9.95 -14.12
CA PHE A 406 -6.99 8.81 -13.53
C PHE A 406 -7.74 9.20 -12.24
N LEU A 407 -7.08 9.88 -11.30
CA LEU A 407 -7.73 10.35 -10.06
C LEU A 407 -8.88 11.32 -10.34
N SER A 408 -8.65 12.32 -11.20
CA SER A 408 -9.66 13.33 -11.54
C SER A 408 -10.85 12.77 -12.32
N GLU A 409 -10.63 11.78 -13.20
CA GLU A 409 -11.70 11.12 -13.95
C GLU A 409 -12.56 10.24 -13.06
N ALA A 410 -11.97 9.57 -12.07
CA ALA A 410 -12.72 8.82 -11.08
C ALA A 410 -13.62 9.76 -10.25
N LEU A 411 -13.09 10.90 -9.77
CA LEU A 411 -13.89 11.92 -9.07
C LEU A 411 -15.01 12.51 -9.94
N ALA A 412 -14.82 12.56 -11.26
CA ALA A 412 -15.84 13.00 -12.21
C ALA A 412 -16.83 11.88 -12.61
N GLY A 413 -16.75 10.69 -12.00
CA GLY A 413 -17.65 9.55 -12.26
C GLY A 413 -17.40 8.83 -13.59
N LYS A 414 -16.26 9.05 -14.26
CA LYS A 414 -15.98 8.52 -15.61
C LYS A 414 -15.46 7.08 -15.66
N ARG A 415 -15.21 6.46 -14.51
CA ARG A 415 -14.73 5.06 -14.38
C ARG A 415 -13.48 4.69 -15.19
N PRO A 416 -12.37 5.43 -15.05
CA PRO A 416 -11.15 5.17 -15.82
C PRO A 416 -10.57 3.77 -15.60
N GLY A 417 -10.22 3.08 -16.69
CA GLY A 417 -9.58 1.76 -16.70
C GLY A 417 -10.45 0.58 -16.20
N VAL A 418 -11.70 0.90 -15.86
CA VAL A 418 -12.80 -0.05 -15.69
C VAL A 418 -13.48 -0.10 -17.05
N GLY A 419 -13.23 -1.14 -17.86
CA GLY A 419 -13.85 -1.25 -19.18
C GLY A 419 -15.38 -1.22 -19.10
N GLU A 420 -16.07 -0.96 -20.23
CA GLU A 420 -17.55 -0.99 -20.31
C GLU A 420 -18.18 -2.31 -19.80
N SER A 421 -17.36 -3.34 -19.61
CA SER A 421 -17.72 -4.70 -19.18
C SER A 421 -17.47 -5.03 -17.71
N ILE A 422 -17.19 -4.07 -16.83
CA ILE A 422 -17.30 -4.31 -15.37
C ILE A 422 -18.48 -3.49 -14.86
N PRO A 423 -19.65 -4.12 -14.63
CA PRO A 423 -20.79 -3.42 -14.07
C PRO A 423 -20.46 -2.92 -12.64
N MET A 424 -21.02 -1.75 -12.32
CA MET A 424 -21.37 -1.30 -10.95
C MET A 424 -21.84 -2.47 -10.09
N PRO A 425 -21.65 -2.40 -8.75
CA PRO A 425 -21.40 -3.58 -7.93
C PRO A 425 -22.41 -4.67 -8.29
N LEU A 426 -21.91 -5.68 -9.01
CA LEU A 426 -22.59 -6.95 -9.06
C LEU A 426 -22.46 -7.48 -7.64
N SER A 427 -23.56 -7.45 -6.89
CA SER A 427 -23.71 -8.31 -5.72
C SER A 427 -23.19 -9.68 -6.13
N SER A 428 -22.19 -10.22 -5.43
CA SER A 428 -21.73 -11.58 -5.70
C SER A 428 -22.96 -12.48 -5.68
N SER A 429 -23.09 -13.25 -6.74
CA SER A 429 -24.34 -13.71 -7.35
C SER A 429 -24.99 -14.88 -6.62
N ARG A 430 -25.07 -14.81 -5.29
CA ARG A 430 -25.82 -15.79 -4.48
C ARG A 430 -26.76 -15.14 -3.46
N GLY A 431 -26.77 -13.81 -3.36
CA GLY A 431 -27.70 -13.06 -2.49
C GLY A 431 -28.08 -11.69 -3.05
N VAL A 432 -29.37 -11.40 -3.08
CA VAL A 432 -29.97 -10.12 -3.50
C VAL A 432 -30.89 -9.67 -2.38
N VAL A 433 -30.66 -8.50 -1.79
CA VAL A 433 -31.57 -7.90 -0.80
C VAL A 433 -32.32 -6.77 -1.47
N LEU A 434 -33.65 -6.79 -1.37
CA LEU A 434 -34.53 -5.75 -1.89
C LEU A 434 -35.24 -5.06 -0.73
N ASP A 435 -35.30 -3.75 -0.79
CA ASP A 435 -36.05 -2.92 0.15
C ASP A 435 -36.76 -1.76 -0.55
N ARG A 436 -37.38 -0.85 0.21
CA ARG A 436 -38.12 0.29 -0.37
C ARG A 436 -37.23 1.35 -1.02
N ILE A 437 -35.96 1.43 -0.64
CA ILE A 437 -34.97 2.37 -1.19
C ILE A 437 -34.37 1.78 -2.47
N GLN A 438 -34.10 0.48 -2.48
CA GLN A 438 -33.62 -0.29 -3.62
C GLN A 438 -34.57 -1.45 -3.95
N PRO A 439 -35.73 -1.16 -4.58
CA PRO A 439 -36.72 -2.19 -4.90
C PRO A 439 -36.34 -3.01 -6.14
N SER A 440 -35.18 -2.76 -6.75
CA SER A 440 -34.70 -3.50 -7.92
C SER A 440 -33.18 -3.61 -7.97
N VAL A 441 -32.69 -4.79 -8.36
CA VAL A 441 -31.27 -5.13 -8.52
C VAL A 441 -31.10 -5.91 -9.84
N GLU A 442 -29.97 -5.72 -10.51
CA GLU A 442 -29.59 -6.49 -11.71
C GLU A 442 -28.47 -7.47 -11.34
N VAL A 443 -28.64 -8.75 -11.73
CA VAL A 443 -27.68 -9.84 -11.50
C VAL A 443 -27.18 -10.33 -12.85
N LEU A 444 -25.88 -10.63 -12.92
CA LEU A 444 -25.24 -11.29 -14.07
C LEU A 444 -24.51 -12.52 -13.54
N ASP A 445 -24.87 -13.71 -14.04
CA ASP A 445 -24.21 -14.95 -13.66
C ASP A 445 -24.20 -15.93 -14.84
N THR A 446 -23.66 -17.13 -14.63
CA THR A 446 -23.61 -18.22 -15.59
C THR A 446 -24.47 -19.38 -15.12
N PHE A 447 -24.91 -20.22 -16.05
CA PHE A 447 -25.59 -21.47 -15.79
C PHE A 447 -25.06 -22.55 -16.74
N GLY A 448 -25.04 -23.78 -16.24
CA GLY A 448 -24.68 -24.97 -17.00
C GLY A 448 -25.75 -26.04 -16.89
N TYR A 449 -25.54 -27.16 -17.56
CA TYR A 449 -26.32 -28.37 -17.31
C TYR A 449 -25.96 -28.91 -15.92
N ALA A 450 -26.95 -29.04 -15.04
CA ALA A 450 -26.74 -29.50 -13.67
C ALA A 450 -27.30 -30.91 -13.50
N THR A 451 -26.46 -31.85 -13.07
CA THR A 451 -26.85 -33.23 -12.73
C THR A 451 -27.05 -33.42 -11.22
N ALA A 452 -26.60 -32.47 -10.41
CA ALA A 452 -26.84 -32.39 -8.96
C ALA A 452 -27.22 -30.95 -8.55
N PRO A 453 -27.86 -30.73 -7.39
CA PRO A 453 -28.32 -29.40 -6.96
C PRO A 453 -27.16 -28.45 -6.67
N GLN A 454 -25.98 -29.01 -6.39
CA GLN A 454 -24.74 -28.30 -6.08
C GLN A 454 -24.13 -27.65 -7.33
N ASP A 455 -24.51 -28.14 -8.52
CA ASP A 455 -24.00 -27.70 -9.82
C ASP A 455 -24.90 -26.64 -10.47
N ALA A 456 -26.07 -26.38 -9.87
CA ALA A 456 -27.00 -25.36 -10.34
C ALA A 456 -26.64 -23.98 -9.78
N THR A 457 -26.81 -22.95 -10.60
CA THR A 457 -26.66 -21.56 -10.12
C THR A 457 -27.91 -21.17 -9.35
N VAL A 458 -27.74 -20.74 -8.09
CA VAL A 458 -28.84 -20.36 -7.20
C VAL A 458 -28.61 -18.94 -6.66
N ILE A 459 -29.56 -18.06 -6.92
CA ILE A 459 -29.59 -16.68 -6.41
C ILE A 459 -30.63 -16.61 -5.29
N ARG A 460 -30.19 -16.31 -4.07
CA ARG A 460 -31.09 -16.04 -2.94
C ARG A 460 -31.62 -14.60 -3.06
N ILE A 461 -32.92 -14.41 -2.90
CA ILE A 461 -33.58 -13.10 -3.01
C ILE A 461 -34.30 -12.82 -1.69
N ASP A 462 -33.80 -11.89 -0.91
CA ASP A 462 -34.38 -11.42 0.33
C ASP A 462 -35.33 -10.24 0.07
N THR A 463 -36.61 -10.44 0.37
CA THR A 463 -37.66 -9.41 0.27
C THR A 463 -38.27 -9.09 1.63
N THR A 464 -37.61 -9.45 2.74
CA THR A 464 -38.15 -9.32 4.10
C THR A 464 -38.55 -7.89 4.47
N ALA A 465 -37.92 -6.87 3.87
CA ALA A 465 -38.28 -5.47 4.03
C ALA A 465 -39.68 -5.10 3.48
N PHE A 466 -40.29 -5.95 2.66
CA PHE A 466 -41.65 -5.78 2.13
C PHE A 466 -42.67 -6.47 3.05
N GLU A 467 -42.83 -5.96 4.27
CA GLU A 467 -43.66 -6.58 5.33
C GLU A 467 -45.12 -6.84 4.92
N ASN A 468 -45.68 -6.03 4.02
CA ASN A 468 -47.06 -6.16 3.51
C ASN A 468 -47.15 -6.92 2.18
N GLY A 469 -46.09 -7.62 1.80
CA GLY A 469 -46.02 -8.32 0.52
C GLY A 469 -45.70 -7.41 -0.65
N GLY A 470 -45.78 -7.98 -1.85
CA GLY A 470 -45.47 -7.30 -3.10
C GLY A 470 -45.51 -8.25 -4.29
N THR A 471 -45.18 -7.73 -5.47
CA THR A 471 -45.02 -8.53 -6.69
C THR A 471 -43.56 -8.59 -7.09
N LEU A 472 -42.94 -9.76 -6.90
CA LEU A 472 -41.59 -10.06 -7.37
C LEU A 472 -41.61 -10.29 -8.88
N THR A 473 -40.90 -9.47 -9.63
CA THR A 473 -40.69 -9.59 -11.07
C THR A 473 -39.21 -9.83 -11.36
N ILE A 474 -38.91 -10.90 -12.10
CA ILE A 474 -37.56 -11.26 -12.53
C ILE A 474 -37.55 -11.28 -14.07
N ALA A 475 -36.97 -10.26 -14.68
CA ALA A 475 -36.78 -10.19 -16.13
C ALA A 475 -35.41 -10.76 -16.50
N ILE A 476 -35.38 -11.77 -17.34
CA ILE A 476 -34.20 -12.61 -17.62
C ILE A 476 -33.80 -12.41 -19.07
N GLN A 477 -32.51 -12.27 -19.34
CA GLN A 477 -31.92 -12.26 -20.68
C GLN A 477 -30.82 -13.31 -20.74
N VAL A 478 -30.93 -14.25 -21.68
CA VAL A 478 -29.95 -15.33 -21.85
C VAL A 478 -28.83 -14.87 -22.79
N GLY A 479 -27.60 -15.27 -22.47
CA GLY A 479 -26.40 -14.99 -23.23
C GLY A 479 -26.38 -15.68 -24.59
N ARG A 480 -25.28 -15.48 -25.32
CA ARG A 480 -25.16 -15.87 -26.73
C ARG A 480 -24.66 -17.29 -26.98
N ALA A 481 -24.31 -18.05 -25.94
CA ALA A 481 -23.83 -19.43 -26.11
C ALA A 481 -25.01 -20.39 -26.37
N ASP A 482 -24.76 -21.53 -27.01
CA ASP A 482 -25.81 -22.42 -27.55
C ASP A 482 -26.60 -23.22 -26.50
N LEU A 483 -26.49 -22.85 -25.22
CA LEU A 483 -27.25 -23.45 -24.12
C LEU A 483 -28.52 -22.65 -23.83
N VAL A 484 -29.66 -23.34 -23.92
CA VAL A 484 -31.00 -22.81 -23.59
C VAL A 484 -31.15 -22.67 -22.08
N GLY A 485 -31.73 -21.56 -21.61
CA GLY A 485 -31.92 -21.28 -20.19
C GLY A 485 -33.22 -21.84 -19.60
N SER A 486 -33.14 -22.32 -18.36
CA SER A 486 -34.26 -22.77 -17.53
C SER A 486 -34.16 -22.14 -16.15
N PHE A 487 -35.21 -21.44 -15.72
CA PHE A 487 -35.22 -20.67 -14.48
C PHE A 487 -36.45 -21.00 -13.63
N ASP A 488 -36.21 -21.28 -12.35
CA ASP A 488 -37.23 -21.69 -11.39
C ASP A 488 -37.12 -20.86 -10.12
N LEU A 489 -38.25 -20.35 -9.61
CA LEU A 489 -38.34 -19.64 -8.35
C LEU A 489 -38.87 -20.56 -7.25
N PHE A 490 -38.19 -20.63 -6.10
CA PHE A 490 -38.57 -21.45 -4.95
C PHE A 490 -38.68 -20.61 -3.67
N PRO A 491 -39.40 -21.10 -2.64
CA PRO A 491 -39.29 -20.57 -1.29
C PRO A 491 -37.85 -20.71 -0.74
N GLY A 492 -37.44 -19.78 0.13
CA GLY A 492 -36.10 -19.68 0.69
C GLY A 492 -35.55 -20.94 1.37
N ASP A 493 -36.42 -21.78 1.94
CA ASP A 493 -36.07 -22.96 2.73
C ASP A 493 -36.33 -24.29 2.00
N SER A 494 -36.61 -24.24 0.69
CA SER A 494 -36.96 -25.46 -0.06
C SER A 494 -35.74 -26.29 -0.44
N ALA A 495 -35.82 -27.62 -0.25
CA ALA A 495 -34.85 -28.55 -0.80
C ALA A 495 -34.99 -28.62 -2.32
N LEU A 496 -33.92 -28.30 -3.05
CA LEU A 496 -33.91 -28.32 -4.51
C LEU A 496 -33.84 -29.75 -5.04
N GLN A 497 -34.82 -30.15 -5.87
CA GLN A 497 -34.88 -31.48 -6.50
C GLN A 497 -33.96 -31.57 -7.73
N THR A 498 -33.41 -32.78 -7.95
CA THR A 498 -32.36 -33.08 -8.95
C THR A 498 -32.85 -33.54 -10.32
N GLU A 499 -33.99 -34.24 -10.40
CA GLU A 499 -34.44 -34.86 -11.65
C GLU A 499 -35.95 -34.69 -11.85
N GLY A 500 -36.34 -34.44 -13.11
CA GLY A 500 -37.73 -34.27 -13.50
C GLY A 500 -38.26 -32.83 -13.37
N THR A 501 -39.54 -32.66 -13.67
CA THR A 501 -40.23 -31.37 -13.57
C THR A 501 -40.24 -30.90 -12.10
N PRO A 502 -39.75 -29.68 -11.79
CA PRO A 502 -39.69 -29.19 -10.41
C PRO A 502 -41.10 -29.10 -9.81
N GLN A 503 -41.40 -29.93 -8.81
CA GLN A 503 -42.77 -30.00 -8.27
C GLN A 503 -43.13 -28.85 -7.30
N ASN A 504 -42.12 -28.14 -6.79
CA ASN A 504 -42.27 -27.12 -5.73
C ASN A 504 -41.88 -25.69 -6.17
N ALA A 505 -41.76 -25.44 -7.48
CA ALA A 505 -41.47 -24.11 -7.98
C ALA A 505 -42.71 -23.20 -7.82
N LEU A 506 -42.50 -22.01 -7.24
CA LEU A 506 -43.51 -20.95 -7.09
C LEU A 506 -43.88 -20.33 -8.44
N ALA A 507 -42.89 -20.20 -9.32
CA ALA A 507 -43.04 -19.70 -10.68
C ALA A 507 -41.80 -20.10 -11.51
N GLN A 508 -41.92 -20.12 -12.84
CA GLN A 508 -40.88 -20.67 -13.72
C GLN A 508 -40.86 -20.00 -15.10
N ALA A 509 -39.70 -20.03 -15.75
CA ALA A 509 -39.50 -19.61 -17.13
C ALA A 509 -38.49 -20.56 -17.81
N TRP A 510 -38.96 -21.39 -18.74
CA TRP A 510 -38.16 -22.42 -19.39
C TRP A 510 -38.04 -22.17 -20.89
N GLY A 511 -37.00 -22.77 -21.48
CA GLY A 511 -36.84 -22.78 -22.94
C GLY A 511 -36.38 -21.45 -23.53
N ILE A 512 -35.81 -20.56 -22.72
CA ILE A 512 -35.36 -19.24 -23.17
C ILE A 512 -34.12 -19.44 -24.06
N GLN A 513 -34.26 -19.19 -25.36
CA GLN A 513 -33.20 -19.43 -26.32
C GLN A 513 -32.02 -18.45 -26.11
N PRO A 514 -30.83 -18.77 -26.63
CA PRO A 514 -29.72 -17.82 -26.63
C PRO A 514 -30.14 -16.46 -27.21
N ARG A 515 -29.81 -15.37 -26.51
CA ARG A 515 -30.19 -13.98 -26.83
C ARG A 515 -31.66 -13.61 -26.63
N GLU A 516 -32.51 -14.55 -26.21
CA GLU A 516 -33.90 -14.26 -25.87
C GLU A 516 -34.06 -13.84 -24.40
N THR A 517 -35.27 -13.39 -24.09
CA THR A 517 -35.66 -12.92 -22.76
C THR A 517 -36.84 -13.72 -22.22
N GLY A 518 -36.84 -13.97 -20.91
CA GLY A 518 -37.99 -14.53 -20.20
C GLY A 518 -38.37 -13.67 -19.00
N THR A 519 -39.50 -13.97 -18.38
CA THR A 519 -39.94 -13.24 -17.17
C THR A 519 -40.62 -14.19 -16.21
N ILE A 520 -40.26 -14.09 -14.93
CA ILE A 520 -40.95 -14.73 -13.81
C ILE A 520 -41.67 -13.64 -13.02
N THR A 521 -42.94 -13.85 -12.69
CA THR A 521 -43.70 -12.96 -11.83
C THR A 521 -44.35 -13.77 -10.72
N TYR A 522 -44.17 -13.35 -9.47
CA TYR A 522 -44.72 -14.01 -8.30
C TYR A 522 -45.23 -13.00 -7.28
N ARG A 523 -46.47 -13.18 -6.83
CA ARG A 523 -47.07 -12.35 -5.79
C ARG A 523 -46.90 -13.02 -4.44
N PHE A 524 -46.49 -12.25 -3.43
CA PHE A 524 -46.32 -12.72 -2.06
C PHE A 524 -46.98 -11.76 -1.08
N ASP A 525 -47.52 -12.30 0.02
CA ASP A 525 -48.33 -11.54 0.99
C ASP A 525 -47.52 -10.95 2.15
N LYS A 526 -46.29 -11.45 2.37
CA LYS A 526 -45.35 -10.97 3.37
C LYS A 526 -43.92 -11.17 2.90
N GLY A 527 -43.06 -10.18 3.17
CA GLY A 527 -41.63 -10.23 2.89
C GLY A 527 -41.00 -11.52 3.39
N GLN A 528 -40.30 -12.20 2.49
CA GLN A 528 -39.66 -13.50 2.73
C GLN A 528 -38.44 -13.67 1.82
N VAL A 529 -37.74 -14.78 2.01
CA VAL A 529 -36.62 -15.14 1.15
C VAL A 529 -37.09 -16.10 0.05
N PHE A 530 -36.59 -15.90 -1.16
CA PHE A 530 -36.78 -16.78 -2.31
C PHE A 530 -35.44 -17.29 -2.82
N GLN A 531 -35.48 -18.32 -3.67
CA GLN A 531 -34.33 -18.81 -4.41
C GLN A 531 -34.67 -18.86 -5.90
N LEU A 532 -33.91 -18.17 -6.74
CA LEU A 532 -33.96 -18.31 -8.19
C LEU A 532 -32.87 -19.28 -8.63
N ARG A 533 -33.28 -20.43 -9.15
CA ARG A 533 -32.39 -21.44 -9.73
C ARG A 533 -32.28 -21.21 -11.24
N ALA A 534 -31.07 -21.25 -11.77
CA ALA A 534 -30.75 -21.17 -13.20
C ALA A 534 -29.99 -22.43 -13.65
N THR A 535 -30.51 -23.13 -14.66
CA THR A 535 -29.92 -24.34 -15.24
C THR A 535 -30.04 -24.35 -16.76
N GLY A 536 -29.26 -25.22 -17.41
CA GLY A 536 -29.46 -25.56 -18.82
C GLY A 536 -30.80 -26.25 -19.04
N GLY A 537 -31.42 -26.00 -20.19
CA GLY A 537 -32.67 -26.65 -20.60
C GLY A 537 -32.48 -28.14 -20.93
N TRP A 538 -33.53 -28.92 -20.73
CA TRP A 538 -33.55 -30.38 -20.87
C TRP A 538 -33.31 -30.92 -22.29
N VAL A 539 -33.30 -30.05 -23.30
CA VAL A 539 -33.37 -30.42 -24.73
C VAL A 539 -31.98 -30.58 -25.38
N ASN A 540 -30.91 -30.01 -24.79
CA ASN A 540 -29.52 -30.16 -25.25
C ASN A 540 -28.61 -30.42 -24.04
N GLN A 541 -28.25 -31.68 -23.80
CA GLN A 541 -27.52 -32.14 -22.59
C GLN A 541 -25.98 -32.12 -22.73
N GLU A 542 -25.44 -31.55 -23.81
CA GLU A 542 -24.00 -31.51 -24.06
C GLU A 542 -23.33 -30.31 -23.36
N GLY A 543 -22.75 -30.53 -22.18
CA GLY A 543 -21.53 -29.89 -21.62
C GLY A 543 -21.31 -28.37 -21.67
N GLY A 544 -22.31 -27.55 -22.02
CA GLY A 544 -22.16 -26.11 -22.22
C GLY A 544 -22.34 -25.25 -20.97
N THR A 545 -21.78 -24.04 -21.00
CA THR A 545 -22.07 -22.96 -20.03
C THR A 545 -22.55 -21.73 -20.80
N ASN A 546 -23.59 -21.06 -20.32
CA ASN A 546 -24.06 -19.79 -20.87
C ASN A 546 -24.27 -18.77 -19.75
N ALA A 547 -24.26 -17.48 -20.10
CA ALA A 547 -24.50 -16.39 -19.16
C ALA A 547 -25.99 -16.03 -19.14
N PHE A 548 -26.46 -15.40 -18.07
CA PHE A 548 -27.74 -14.72 -18.03
C PHE A 548 -27.63 -13.42 -17.24
N ARG A 549 -28.45 -12.45 -17.64
CA ARG A 549 -28.70 -11.22 -16.91
C ARG A 549 -30.13 -11.25 -16.37
N ALA A 550 -30.33 -11.03 -15.08
CA ALA A 550 -31.63 -11.00 -14.44
C ALA A 550 -31.86 -9.66 -13.73
N ARG A 551 -32.91 -8.92 -14.09
CA ARG A 551 -33.39 -7.77 -13.31
C ARG A 551 -34.48 -8.24 -12.37
N ILE A 552 -34.18 -8.22 -11.09
CA ILE A 552 -35.06 -8.64 -10.00
C ILE A 552 -35.66 -7.38 -9.38
N SER A 553 -36.97 -7.35 -9.16
CA SER A 553 -37.66 -6.19 -8.60
C SER A 553 -38.90 -6.56 -7.81
N VAL A 554 -39.23 -5.79 -6.77
CA VAL A 554 -40.52 -5.87 -6.06
C VAL A 554 -41.29 -4.59 -6.28
N ARG A 555 -42.58 -4.71 -6.59
CA ARG A 555 -43.53 -3.60 -6.69
C ARG A 555 -44.68 -3.73 -5.71
#